data_AF-A0A965JVP2-F1
#
_entry.id   AF-A0A965JVP2-F1
#
_cell.length_a   1.000
_cell.length_b   1.000
_cell.length_c   1.000
_cell.angle_alpha   90.00
_cell.angle_beta   90.00
_cell.angle_gamma   90.00
#
_symmetry.space_group_name_H-M   'P 1'
#
loop_
_entity.id
_entity.type
_entity.pdbx_description
1 polymer ?
#
loop_
_entity_poly.entity_id
_entity_poly.type
_entity_poly.pdbx_seq_one_letter_code
_entity_poly.pdbx_strand_id
1 'polypeptide(L)'
;MKKLIAILFLCCCFSQAYAASEADNIANQQGQVIQNQKQIDRQKELQVELKQVTKDQAIKGEEEELEEDLSENDGKIIQNLRSIQCFRPQKITFLGSKLLTAEEEKSLSEKYLDRCFTLAWLKKFDQEVDQVLFDKGYVTSHAKSSQQSLISGDMTVEITAGILEKIIINEDSFSDKAKLLTTFGFDNFPKGGRILNIQEIDPALKRFNKLRSNNATIKITPSKIPNHSIIVIENHPKDTARINFTYDNIGSKTTGENRDTIAFAKDNLLHLNDSFNISRTSNDLDPQNNRRYNQALSGSWSVPFGVHNFTLSATKNSYSFLTGSSGKVLAQGFTLSKSFSIESLLFKSKGYKISSNFALNNRDNQIFTNDVRNESQSRKASIVTLAIPSSFLFDSSTLFLKPSYSKSLNILNAKTDNPSVSRFSTHAEIEIFKFYANYEKKIVVPYFKNEAFYNVSLDSQLSKNHLYSVDQFSSGGFYSVRGFRSGSILGDSGYNIRNEVTMNLGKLISAENNLKNFPNLNHFSLSPFYDYGSVQNRGVATNGRLSSVGFKIGFSKKNTNASLTFSHALSRSRILNQSQSDNNAIYFDTSFELDFL
;
A
#
# COMPACT_ATOMS: atom_id res chain seq x y z
N MET A 1 -44.31 23.16 15.16
CA MET A 1 -43.42 22.44 16.10
C MET A 1 -43.49 20.92 15.97
N LYS A 2 -44.66 20.24 16.08
CA LYS A 2 -44.75 18.76 16.00
C LYS A 2 -44.17 18.12 14.71
N LYS A 3 -44.37 18.74 13.53
CA LYS A 3 -43.77 18.28 12.26
C LYS A 3 -42.24 18.46 12.19
N LEU A 4 -41.72 19.54 12.78
CA LEU A 4 -40.27 19.81 12.82
C LEU A 4 -39.56 18.84 13.77
N ILE A 5 -40.18 18.54 14.91
CA ILE A 5 -39.72 17.55 15.89
C ILE A 5 -39.73 16.15 15.27
N ALA A 6 -40.78 15.78 14.53
CA ALA A 6 -40.84 14.48 13.84
C ALA A 6 -39.75 14.32 12.77
N ILE A 7 -39.42 15.38 12.01
CA ILE A 7 -38.35 15.36 11.00
C ILE A 7 -36.96 15.29 11.67
N LEU A 8 -36.74 16.02 12.76
CA LEU A 8 -35.51 15.95 13.57
C LEU A 8 -35.34 14.58 14.25
N PHE A 9 -36.44 13.97 14.71
CA PHE A 9 -36.44 12.64 15.33
C PHE A 9 -36.18 11.53 14.30
N LEU A 10 -36.77 11.64 13.10
CA LEU A 10 -36.44 10.78 11.96
C LEU A 10 -34.95 10.92 11.63
N CYS A 11 -34.42 12.14 11.46
CA CYS A 11 -33.00 12.39 11.19
C CYS A 11 -32.05 11.78 12.25
N CYS A 12 -32.38 11.88 13.55
CA CYS A 12 -31.57 11.26 14.62
C CYS A 12 -31.61 9.73 14.58
N CYS A 13 -32.78 9.13 14.35
CA CYS A 13 -32.90 7.67 14.22
C CYS A 13 -32.18 7.14 12.97
N PHE A 14 -32.12 7.93 11.89
CA PHE A 14 -31.38 7.57 10.68
C PHE A 14 -29.87 7.73 10.84
N SER A 15 -29.37 8.75 11.53
CA SER A 15 -27.92 8.87 11.79
C SER A 15 -27.32 7.64 12.48
N GLN A 16 -28.11 6.99 13.35
CA GLN A 16 -27.73 5.78 14.07
C GLN A 16 -27.82 4.49 13.23
N ALA A 17 -28.59 4.50 12.13
CA ALA A 17 -28.66 3.39 11.18
C ALA A 17 -27.45 3.35 10.24
N TYR A 18 -26.86 4.50 9.94
CA TYR A 18 -25.67 4.64 9.11
C TYR A 18 -24.36 4.38 9.86
N ALA A 19 -24.30 4.73 11.15
CA ALA A 19 -23.19 4.41 12.06
C ALA A 19 -22.69 2.96 11.97
N ALA A 20 -23.60 2.01 11.75
CA ALA A 20 -23.32 0.58 11.63
C ALA A 20 -22.75 0.17 10.27
N SER A 21 -23.18 0.83 9.19
CA SER A 21 -22.69 0.62 7.81
C SER A 21 -21.33 1.27 7.55
N GLU A 22 -21.03 2.32 8.31
CA GLU A 22 -19.84 3.13 8.10
C GLU A 22 -18.63 2.65 8.92
N ALA A 23 -18.84 2.03 10.09
CA ALA A 23 -17.76 1.39 10.84
C ALA A 23 -17.03 0.31 10.00
N ASP A 24 -17.75 -0.36 9.09
CA ASP A 24 -17.22 -1.40 8.20
C ASP A 24 -16.71 -0.84 6.85
N ASN A 25 -17.31 0.24 6.32
CA ASN A 25 -16.77 0.93 5.13
C ASN A 25 -15.51 1.76 5.43
N ILE A 26 -15.41 2.36 6.62
CA ILE A 26 -14.18 2.98 7.14
C ILE A 26 -13.17 1.89 7.49
N ALA A 27 -13.58 0.72 8.01
CA ALA A 27 -12.68 -0.42 8.19
C ALA A 27 -12.16 -1.01 6.86
N ASN A 28 -12.88 -0.88 5.75
CA ASN A 28 -12.37 -1.26 4.41
C ASN A 28 -11.41 -0.20 3.83
N GLN A 29 -11.70 1.09 3.98
CA GLN A 29 -10.78 2.16 3.57
C GLN A 29 -9.53 2.24 4.46
N GLN A 30 -9.67 1.98 5.75
CA GLN A 30 -8.55 1.89 6.69
C GLN A 30 -7.90 0.51 6.66
N GLY A 31 -8.60 -0.56 6.26
CA GLY A 31 -8.00 -1.85 5.93
C GLY A 31 -7.00 -1.72 4.79
N GLN A 32 -7.31 -0.89 3.78
CA GLN A 32 -6.34 -0.49 2.75
C GLN A 32 -5.21 0.39 3.30
N VAL A 33 -5.49 1.35 4.21
CA VAL A 33 -4.43 2.19 4.82
C VAL A 33 -3.54 1.40 5.77
N ILE A 34 -4.07 0.47 6.55
CA ILE A 34 -3.36 -0.44 7.46
C ILE A 34 -2.61 -1.50 6.65
N GLN A 35 -3.18 -2.01 5.55
CA GLN A 35 -2.42 -2.84 4.60
C GLN A 35 -1.30 -2.05 3.94
N ASN A 36 -1.52 -0.79 3.58
CA ASN A 36 -0.48 0.08 3.03
C ASN A 36 0.58 0.43 4.08
N GLN A 37 0.20 0.65 5.33
CA GLN A 37 1.12 0.88 6.45
C GLN A 37 1.91 -0.39 6.76
N LYS A 38 1.27 -1.56 6.82
CA LYS A 38 1.93 -2.87 6.88
C LYS A 38 2.84 -3.12 5.67
N GLN A 39 2.47 -2.67 4.47
CA GLN A 39 3.34 -2.75 3.28
C GLN A 39 4.52 -1.78 3.38
N ILE A 40 4.34 -0.59 3.95
CA ILE A 40 5.41 0.39 4.19
C ILE A 40 6.36 -0.14 5.27
N ASP A 41 5.83 -0.67 6.37
CA ASP A 41 6.63 -1.24 7.46
C ASP A 41 7.33 -2.52 7.00
N ARG A 42 6.67 -3.37 6.22
CA ARG A 42 7.31 -4.50 5.54
C ARG A 42 8.35 -4.05 4.49
N GLN A 43 8.15 -2.94 3.81
CA GLN A 43 9.17 -2.36 2.93
C GLN A 43 10.36 -1.83 3.73
N LYS A 44 10.14 -1.27 4.93
CA LYS A 44 11.23 -0.89 5.84
C LYS A 44 11.97 -2.14 6.33
N GLU A 45 11.26 -3.20 6.71
CA GLU A 45 11.85 -4.49 7.10
C GLU A 45 12.64 -5.12 5.94
N LEU A 46 12.04 -5.23 4.75
CA LEU A 46 12.71 -5.72 3.54
C LEU A 46 13.91 -4.84 3.16
N GLN A 47 13.89 -3.52 3.38
CA GLN A 47 15.05 -2.66 3.15
C GLN A 47 16.17 -2.90 4.17
N VAL A 48 15.84 -3.18 5.43
CA VAL A 48 16.82 -3.56 6.46
C VAL A 48 17.42 -4.92 6.14
N GLU A 49 16.58 -5.88 5.75
CA GLU A 49 16.97 -7.24 5.38
C GLU A 49 17.80 -7.26 4.09
N LEU A 50 17.38 -6.52 3.05
CA LEU A 50 18.15 -6.34 1.81
C LEU A 50 19.50 -5.66 2.05
N LYS A 51 19.59 -4.70 2.98
CA LYS A 51 20.87 -4.06 3.36
C LYS A 51 21.82 -5.02 4.09
N GLN A 52 21.29 -6.02 4.79
CA GLN A 52 22.08 -7.08 5.43
C GLN A 52 22.51 -8.13 4.40
N VAL A 53 21.59 -8.59 3.55
CA VAL A 53 21.89 -9.56 2.48
C VAL A 53 22.88 -8.99 1.45
N THR A 54 22.76 -7.71 1.06
CA THR A 54 23.76 -7.07 0.16
C THR A 54 25.12 -6.86 0.81
N LYS A 55 25.19 -6.69 2.14
CA LYS A 55 26.47 -6.70 2.88
C LYS A 55 27.10 -8.09 2.91
N ASP A 56 26.30 -9.12 3.13
CA ASP A 56 26.78 -10.51 3.26
C ASP A 56 27.13 -11.13 1.88
N GLN A 57 26.45 -10.71 0.81
CA GLN A 57 26.77 -11.11 -0.57
C GLN A 57 27.96 -10.35 -1.17
N ALA A 58 28.17 -9.08 -0.80
CA ALA A 58 29.38 -8.34 -1.20
C ALA A 58 30.65 -8.95 -0.59
N ILE A 59 30.57 -9.54 0.61
CA ILE A 59 31.70 -10.21 1.26
C ILE A 59 31.98 -11.60 0.65
N LYS A 60 30.96 -12.28 0.11
CA LYS A 60 31.13 -13.59 -0.55
C LYS A 60 31.53 -13.52 -2.03
N GLY A 61 31.13 -12.46 -2.73
CA GLY A 61 31.49 -12.26 -4.14
C GLY A 61 32.96 -11.90 -4.37
N GLU A 62 33.66 -11.37 -3.36
CA GLU A 62 35.08 -11.03 -3.46
C GLU A 62 36.03 -12.24 -3.25
N GLU A 63 35.55 -13.40 -2.81
CA GLU A 63 36.38 -14.59 -2.52
C GLU A 63 36.38 -15.67 -3.63
N GLU A 64 35.48 -15.63 -4.62
CA GLU A 64 35.29 -16.72 -5.61
C GLU A 64 35.75 -16.44 -7.06
N GLU A 65 36.28 -15.25 -7.39
CA GLU A 65 36.65 -14.88 -8.78
C GLU A 65 38.15 -14.97 -9.11
N LEU A 66 38.92 -15.69 -8.29
CA LEU A 66 40.37 -15.84 -8.40
C LEU A 66 40.78 -17.28 -8.74
N GLU A 67 40.22 -17.89 -9.79
CA GLU A 67 40.88 -18.98 -10.52
C GLU A 67 40.16 -19.34 -11.84
N GLU A 68 40.97 -19.57 -12.89
CA GLU A 68 40.67 -20.15 -14.22
C GLU A 68 40.00 -19.28 -15.31
N ASP A 69 40.82 -18.80 -16.27
CA ASP A 69 40.91 -19.44 -17.61
C ASP A 69 41.82 -18.67 -18.58
N LEU A 70 42.83 -19.35 -19.15
CA LEU A 70 43.60 -18.89 -20.32
C LEU A 70 43.81 -20.08 -21.27
N SER A 71 43.12 -20.07 -22.41
CA SER A 71 43.22 -21.09 -23.47
C SER A 71 44.37 -20.84 -24.47
N GLU A 72 44.87 -21.93 -25.07
CA GLU A 72 46.16 -22.13 -25.76
C GLU A 72 46.41 -21.46 -27.13
N ASN A 73 45.58 -20.54 -27.63
CA ASN A 73 45.75 -20.03 -29.02
C ASN A 73 46.61 -18.75 -29.19
N ASP A 74 47.08 -18.12 -28.12
CA ASP A 74 47.81 -16.84 -28.18
C ASP A 74 49.34 -16.96 -28.36
N GLY A 75 49.88 -18.18 -28.45
CA GLY A 75 51.32 -18.47 -28.33
C GLY A 75 52.23 -17.80 -29.37
N LYS A 76 51.73 -17.45 -30.56
CA LYS A 76 52.51 -16.77 -31.61
C LYS A 76 52.43 -15.24 -31.56
N ILE A 77 51.38 -14.67 -30.97
CA ILE A 77 51.23 -13.21 -30.81
C ILE A 77 52.00 -12.74 -29.56
N ILE A 78 52.00 -13.55 -28.50
CA ILE A 78 52.71 -13.26 -27.24
C ILE A 78 54.24 -13.15 -27.43
N GLN A 79 54.84 -13.90 -28.37
CA GLN A 79 56.30 -13.82 -28.58
C GLN A 79 56.77 -12.48 -29.16
N ASN A 80 55.96 -11.80 -29.98
CA ASN A 80 56.27 -10.46 -30.50
C ASN A 80 55.90 -9.32 -29.53
N LEU A 81 54.98 -9.56 -28.59
CA LEU A 81 54.62 -8.59 -27.55
C LEU A 81 55.61 -8.59 -26.37
N ARG A 82 56.35 -9.69 -26.15
CA ARG A 82 57.36 -9.80 -25.07
C ARG A 82 58.60 -8.90 -25.29
N SER A 83 58.83 -8.41 -26.50
CA SER A 83 59.94 -7.47 -26.81
C SER A 83 59.54 -6.00 -26.70
N ILE A 84 58.25 -5.69 -26.52
CA ILE A 84 57.73 -4.33 -26.31
C ILE A 84 57.53 -4.12 -24.81
N GLN A 85 58.40 -3.32 -24.18
CA GLN A 85 58.38 -3.08 -22.74
C GLN A 85 57.14 -2.29 -22.29
N CYS A 86 56.58 -1.46 -23.19
CA CYS A 86 55.23 -0.92 -23.10
C CYS A 86 54.75 -0.29 -24.42
N PHE A 87 53.42 -0.21 -24.57
CA PHE A 87 52.72 0.47 -25.66
C PHE A 87 52.29 1.88 -25.23
N ARG A 88 52.12 2.84 -26.15
CA ARG A 88 51.54 4.15 -25.83
C ARG A 88 50.38 4.44 -26.79
N PRO A 89 49.11 4.25 -26.39
CA PRO A 89 47.97 4.58 -27.23
C PRO A 89 47.91 6.09 -27.45
N GLN A 90 47.95 6.51 -28.71
CA GLN A 90 47.70 7.89 -29.12
C GLN A 90 46.21 8.14 -29.36
N LYS A 91 45.49 7.07 -29.69
CA LYS A 91 44.05 7.11 -29.92
C LYS A 91 43.41 5.80 -29.45
N ILE A 92 42.27 5.93 -28.79
CA ILE A 92 41.43 4.78 -28.41
C ILE A 92 40.11 4.93 -29.16
N THR A 93 39.70 3.90 -29.88
CA THR A 93 38.46 3.88 -30.66
C THR A 93 37.58 2.73 -30.21
N PHE A 94 36.36 3.04 -29.77
CA PHE A 94 35.35 2.04 -29.42
C PHE A 94 34.57 1.61 -30.65
N LEU A 95 34.46 0.30 -30.86
CA LEU A 95 33.73 -0.33 -31.97
C LEU A 95 32.65 -1.27 -31.43
N GLY A 96 31.72 -1.67 -32.29
CA GLY A 96 30.63 -2.59 -31.92
C GLY A 96 29.41 -1.86 -31.39
N SER A 97 28.92 -2.29 -30.23
CA SER A 97 27.64 -1.79 -29.67
C SER A 97 27.80 -0.43 -29.00
N LYS A 98 26.99 0.55 -29.40
CA LYS A 98 26.97 1.92 -28.83
C LYS A 98 26.28 1.97 -27.46
N LEU A 99 26.85 1.29 -26.48
CA LEU A 99 26.36 1.25 -25.09
C LEU A 99 26.93 2.39 -24.23
N LEU A 100 28.04 2.98 -24.68
CA LEU A 100 28.68 4.14 -24.08
C LEU A 100 28.31 5.42 -24.83
N THR A 101 28.24 6.52 -24.09
CA THR A 101 28.14 7.87 -24.64
C THR A 101 29.54 8.38 -25.01
N ALA A 102 29.61 9.36 -25.92
CA ALA A 102 30.90 9.94 -26.32
C ALA A 102 31.68 10.57 -25.15
N GLU A 103 30.97 11.06 -24.11
CA GLU A 103 31.60 11.62 -22.91
C GLU A 103 32.19 10.53 -22.01
N GLU A 104 31.50 9.39 -21.86
CA GLU A 104 32.02 8.22 -21.13
C GLU A 104 33.23 7.62 -21.85
N GLU A 105 33.15 7.44 -23.18
CA GLU A 105 34.27 6.96 -24.01
C GLU A 105 35.49 7.88 -23.88
N LYS A 106 35.28 9.19 -23.91
CA LYS A 106 36.34 10.19 -23.72
C LYS A 106 36.95 10.12 -22.32
N SER A 107 36.12 10.11 -21.27
CA SER A 107 36.56 10.03 -19.87
C SER A 107 37.33 8.73 -19.57
N LEU A 108 36.88 7.60 -20.14
CA LEU A 108 37.61 6.33 -20.09
C LEU A 108 38.96 6.45 -20.80
N SER A 109 39.01 7.04 -21.99
CA SER A 109 40.23 7.12 -22.79
C SER A 109 41.30 8.06 -22.21
N GLU A 110 40.92 9.24 -21.72
CA GLU A 110 41.85 10.29 -21.24
C GLU A 110 42.78 9.83 -20.11
N LYS A 111 42.34 8.87 -19.30
CA LYS A 111 43.17 8.30 -18.22
C LYS A 111 44.39 7.53 -18.73
N TYR A 112 44.39 7.19 -20.02
CA TYR A 112 45.24 6.17 -20.60
C TYR A 112 46.03 6.64 -21.84
N LEU A 113 45.55 7.68 -22.53
CA LEU A 113 46.28 8.29 -23.64
C LEU A 113 47.70 8.73 -23.25
N ASP A 114 48.65 8.52 -24.15
CA ASP A 114 50.07 8.88 -24.04
C ASP A 114 50.84 8.25 -22.85
N ARG A 115 50.25 7.25 -22.18
CA ARG A 115 50.87 6.51 -21.07
C ARG A 115 51.43 5.17 -21.52
N CYS A 116 52.46 4.71 -20.82
CA CYS A 116 53.15 3.45 -21.05
C CYS A 116 52.30 2.27 -20.53
N PHE A 117 51.69 1.52 -21.44
CA PHE A 117 50.78 0.38 -21.25
C PHE A 117 51.51 -0.96 -21.25
N THR A 118 51.24 -1.78 -20.25
CA THR A 118 51.55 -3.22 -20.28
C THR A 118 50.29 -4.02 -20.59
N LEU A 119 50.43 -5.32 -20.88
CA LEU A 119 49.28 -6.22 -21.05
C LEU A 119 48.36 -6.25 -19.81
N ALA A 120 48.91 -6.07 -18.60
CA ALA A 120 48.13 -5.98 -17.38
C ALA A 120 47.24 -4.72 -17.35
N TRP A 121 47.75 -3.59 -17.84
CA TRP A 121 46.97 -2.36 -17.98
C TRP A 121 45.89 -2.46 -19.05
N LEU A 122 46.11 -3.24 -20.11
CA LEU A 122 45.09 -3.52 -21.13
C LEU A 122 43.89 -4.25 -20.51
N LYS A 123 44.16 -5.32 -19.75
CA LYS A 123 43.11 -6.07 -19.04
C LYS A 123 42.37 -5.18 -18.03
N LYS A 124 43.11 -4.33 -17.30
CA LYS A 124 42.52 -3.38 -16.36
C LYS A 124 41.63 -2.36 -17.06
N PHE A 125 42.03 -1.87 -18.23
CA PHE A 125 41.22 -0.96 -19.03
C PHE A 125 39.91 -1.64 -19.47
N ASP A 126 39.98 -2.86 -20.00
CA ASP A 126 38.78 -3.64 -20.38
C ASP A 126 37.84 -3.81 -19.17
N GLN A 127 38.38 -4.15 -17.99
CA GLN A 127 37.61 -4.24 -16.74
C GLN A 127 36.98 -2.90 -16.30
N GLU A 128 37.65 -1.77 -16.50
CA GLU A 128 37.07 -0.46 -16.21
C GLU A 128 35.93 -0.11 -17.17
N VAL A 129 36.05 -0.49 -18.44
CA VAL A 129 34.95 -0.35 -19.41
C VAL A 129 33.78 -1.25 -19.02
N ASP A 130 34.04 -2.50 -18.65
CA ASP A 130 33.02 -3.45 -18.19
C ASP A 130 32.29 -2.95 -16.94
N GLN A 131 33.02 -2.34 -16.00
CA GLN A 131 32.41 -1.73 -14.81
C GLN A 131 31.45 -0.60 -15.18
N VAL A 132 31.80 0.27 -16.13
CA VAL A 132 30.89 1.33 -16.60
C VAL A 132 29.65 0.73 -17.28
N LEU A 133 29.80 -0.32 -18.07
CA LEU A 133 28.67 -1.04 -18.67
C LEU A 133 27.77 -1.67 -17.60
N PHE A 134 28.39 -2.29 -16.58
CA PHE A 134 27.71 -2.91 -15.44
C PHE A 134 26.90 -1.87 -14.64
N ASP A 135 27.49 -0.71 -14.32
CA ASP A 135 26.83 0.37 -13.59
C ASP A 135 25.61 0.92 -14.35
N LYS A 136 25.65 0.87 -15.69
CA LYS A 136 24.53 1.23 -16.57
C LYS A 136 23.50 0.09 -16.75
N GLY A 137 23.73 -1.06 -16.14
CA GLY A 137 22.84 -2.21 -16.13
C GLY A 137 23.09 -3.26 -17.22
N TYR A 138 24.13 -3.10 -18.04
CA TYR A 138 24.49 -4.02 -19.13
C TYR A 138 25.37 -5.17 -18.63
N VAL A 139 24.87 -5.91 -17.64
CA VAL A 139 25.64 -6.90 -16.84
C VAL A 139 26.17 -8.11 -17.63
N THR A 140 25.74 -8.31 -18.87
CA THR A 140 26.22 -9.40 -19.76
C THR A 140 26.98 -8.88 -20.98
N SER A 141 27.25 -7.58 -21.04
CA SER A 141 28.04 -6.96 -22.11
C SER A 141 29.47 -6.78 -21.63
N HIS A 142 30.43 -6.96 -22.54
CA HIS A 142 31.84 -6.85 -22.22
C HIS A 142 32.62 -6.15 -23.34
N ALA A 143 33.72 -5.53 -22.96
CA ALA A 143 34.68 -4.90 -23.84
C ALA A 143 35.92 -5.80 -24.00
N LYS A 144 36.46 -5.83 -25.22
CA LYS A 144 37.71 -6.52 -25.50
C LYS A 144 38.61 -5.66 -26.36
N SER A 145 39.80 -5.37 -25.84
CA SER A 145 40.80 -4.64 -26.59
C SER A 145 41.52 -5.52 -27.61
N SER A 146 41.68 -5.02 -28.85
CA SER A 146 42.38 -5.74 -29.91
C SER A 146 43.89 -5.66 -29.74
N GLN A 147 44.53 -6.80 -29.48
CA GLN A 147 45.98 -6.91 -29.35
C GLN A 147 46.73 -6.59 -30.65
N GLN A 148 46.09 -6.74 -31.81
CA GLN A 148 46.69 -6.48 -33.13
C GLN A 148 46.85 -4.98 -33.41
N SER A 149 46.05 -4.13 -32.76
CA SER A 149 46.05 -2.68 -32.93
C SER A 149 47.15 -1.96 -32.11
N LEU A 150 47.82 -2.69 -31.23
CA LEU A 150 48.87 -2.17 -30.32
C LEU A 150 50.19 -1.82 -31.04
N ILE A 151 50.35 -2.18 -32.31
CA ILE A 151 51.58 -1.89 -33.07
C ILE A 151 51.50 -0.52 -33.75
N SER A 152 50.30 -0.02 -34.07
CA SER A 152 50.08 1.21 -34.84
C SER A 152 49.90 2.49 -34.01
N GLY A 153 49.75 2.38 -32.68
CA GLY A 153 49.42 3.53 -31.81
C GLY A 153 47.93 3.82 -31.67
N ASP A 154 47.10 3.20 -32.51
CA ASP A 154 45.64 3.31 -32.53
C ASP A 154 45.02 2.06 -31.91
N MET A 155 44.61 2.15 -30.64
CA MET A 155 43.99 1.05 -29.91
C MET A 155 42.50 0.94 -30.23
N THR A 156 42.04 -0.24 -30.64
CA THR A 156 40.62 -0.51 -30.85
C THR A 156 40.05 -1.39 -29.73
N VAL A 157 38.88 -0.99 -29.23
CA VAL A 157 38.16 -1.65 -28.14
C VAL A 157 36.80 -2.06 -28.67
N GLU A 158 36.55 -3.36 -28.78
CA GLU A 158 35.27 -3.88 -29.28
C GLU A 158 34.31 -4.15 -28.12
N ILE A 159 33.16 -3.49 -28.13
CA ILE A 159 32.07 -3.71 -27.16
C ILE A 159 31.10 -4.73 -27.75
N THR A 160 31.08 -5.90 -27.12
CA THR A 160 30.14 -6.98 -27.45
C THR A 160 28.95 -6.89 -26.50
N ALA A 161 27.77 -6.60 -27.05
CA ALA A 161 26.55 -6.54 -26.26
C ALA A 161 26.03 -7.95 -25.94
N GLY A 162 25.67 -8.16 -24.67
CA GLY A 162 24.91 -9.32 -24.24
C GLY A 162 23.44 -9.16 -24.62
N ILE A 163 22.90 -10.15 -25.32
CA ILE A 163 21.54 -10.13 -25.86
C ILE A 163 20.63 -11.01 -25.00
N LEU A 164 19.45 -10.51 -24.66
CA LEU A 164 18.44 -11.30 -23.98
C LEU A 164 17.81 -12.28 -24.98
N GLU A 165 17.90 -13.58 -24.72
CA GLU A 165 17.14 -14.58 -25.48
C GLU A 165 15.68 -14.60 -25.02
N LYS A 166 15.46 -14.85 -23.73
CA LYS A 166 14.14 -14.98 -23.11
C LYS A 166 14.22 -14.83 -21.60
N ILE A 167 13.06 -14.60 -21.00
CA ILE A 167 12.85 -14.64 -19.55
C ILE A 167 11.92 -15.80 -19.25
N ILE A 168 12.28 -16.63 -18.27
CA ILE A 168 11.48 -17.76 -17.80
C ILE A 168 11.31 -17.67 -16.29
N ILE A 169 10.21 -18.20 -15.76
CA ILE A 169 10.02 -18.44 -14.33
C ILE A 169 10.10 -19.94 -14.09
N ASN A 170 10.89 -20.37 -13.09
CA ASN A 170 11.09 -21.78 -12.72
C ASN A 170 11.30 -22.68 -13.96
N GLU A 171 10.33 -23.55 -14.28
CA GLU A 171 10.36 -24.53 -15.37
C GLU A 171 9.67 -24.06 -16.66
N ASP A 172 9.30 -22.79 -16.77
CA ASP A 172 8.62 -22.19 -17.93
C ASP A 172 7.24 -22.82 -18.26
N SER A 173 6.50 -23.21 -17.23
CA SER A 173 5.14 -23.75 -17.38
C SER A 173 4.14 -22.72 -17.94
N PHE A 174 2.94 -23.15 -18.32
CA PHE A 174 1.89 -22.23 -18.74
C PHE A 174 1.52 -21.20 -17.64
N SER A 175 1.45 -21.66 -16.38
CA SER A 175 1.22 -20.79 -15.23
C SER A 175 2.33 -19.76 -15.07
N ASP A 176 3.58 -20.16 -15.34
CA ASP A 176 4.75 -19.28 -15.22
C ASP A 176 4.75 -18.19 -16.28
N LYS A 177 4.35 -18.52 -17.52
CA LYS A 177 4.16 -17.53 -18.59
C LYS A 177 3.08 -16.51 -18.27
N ALA A 178 1.96 -16.96 -17.68
CA ALA A 178 0.88 -16.06 -17.27
C ALA A 178 1.30 -15.11 -16.14
N LYS A 179 2.06 -15.61 -15.16
CA LYS A 179 2.71 -14.80 -14.12
C LYS A 179 3.71 -13.81 -14.69
N LEU A 180 4.52 -14.22 -15.66
CA LEU A 180 5.48 -13.33 -16.30
C LEU A 180 4.76 -12.19 -17.04
N LEU A 181 3.72 -12.53 -17.81
CA LEU A 181 2.91 -11.55 -18.54
C LEU A 181 2.27 -10.52 -17.59
N THR A 182 1.68 -10.95 -16.47
CA THR A 182 1.08 -10.05 -15.48
C THR A 182 2.11 -9.17 -14.75
N THR A 183 3.35 -9.64 -14.60
CA THR A 183 4.44 -8.88 -13.94
C THR A 183 4.92 -7.69 -14.77
N PHE A 184 5.06 -7.91 -16.08
CA PHE A 184 5.57 -6.90 -17.01
C PHE A 184 4.47 -6.09 -17.70
N GLY A 185 3.28 -6.68 -17.90
CA GLY A 185 2.26 -6.15 -18.78
C GLY A 185 2.66 -6.28 -20.26
N PHE A 186 1.84 -5.78 -21.19
CA PHE A 186 2.13 -5.86 -22.62
C PHE A 186 3.27 -4.93 -23.05
N ASP A 187 3.32 -3.70 -22.51
CA ASP A 187 4.22 -2.66 -23.01
C ASP A 187 5.67 -2.80 -22.53
N ASN A 188 5.88 -3.39 -21.35
CA ASN A 188 7.19 -3.50 -20.73
C ASN A 188 7.75 -4.93 -20.75
N PHE A 189 7.14 -5.85 -21.51
CA PHE A 189 7.65 -7.21 -21.62
C PHE A 189 8.96 -7.21 -22.44
N PRO A 190 10.11 -7.59 -21.86
CA PRO A 190 11.37 -7.60 -22.58
C PRO A 190 11.32 -8.64 -23.70
N LYS A 191 11.37 -8.16 -24.94
CA LYS A 191 11.40 -9.04 -26.11
C LYS A 191 12.80 -9.64 -26.28
N GLY A 192 12.85 -10.92 -26.61
CA GLY A 192 14.08 -11.58 -27.04
C GLY A 192 14.73 -10.87 -28.23
N GLY A 193 16.06 -10.92 -28.31
CA GLY A 193 16.86 -10.26 -29.33
C GLY A 193 17.24 -8.81 -29.02
N ARG A 194 16.82 -8.26 -27.86
CA ARG A 194 17.26 -6.94 -27.39
C ARG A 194 18.49 -7.07 -26.49
N ILE A 195 19.29 -6.00 -26.42
CA ILE A 195 20.40 -5.91 -25.45
C ILE A 195 19.83 -6.04 -24.04
N LEU A 196 20.42 -6.92 -23.24
CA LEU A 196 19.99 -7.17 -21.87
C LEU A 196 20.38 -5.97 -20.99
N ASN A 197 19.39 -5.39 -20.31
CA ASN A 197 19.62 -4.38 -19.28
C ASN A 197 18.83 -4.71 -18.01
N ILE A 198 19.54 -4.97 -16.90
CA ILE A 198 18.92 -5.40 -15.64
C ILE A 198 18.01 -4.31 -15.03
N GLN A 199 18.25 -3.03 -15.32
CA GLN A 199 17.45 -1.92 -14.82
C GLN A 199 16.01 -1.93 -15.39
N GLU A 200 15.78 -2.61 -16.52
CA GLU A 200 14.42 -2.83 -17.07
C GLU A 200 13.66 -3.94 -16.32
N ILE A 201 14.38 -4.89 -15.71
CA ILE A 201 13.82 -6.12 -15.12
C ILE A 201 13.63 -5.98 -13.60
N ASP A 202 14.56 -5.33 -12.91
CA ASP A 202 14.54 -5.09 -11.47
C ASP A 202 13.21 -4.51 -10.94
N PRO A 203 12.63 -3.48 -11.57
CA PRO A 203 11.33 -2.96 -11.15
C PRO A 203 10.21 -3.99 -11.27
N ALA A 204 10.29 -4.88 -12.25
CA ALA A 204 9.31 -5.95 -12.48
C ALA A 204 9.43 -7.04 -11.41
N LEU A 205 10.63 -7.47 -11.05
CA LEU A 205 10.85 -8.41 -9.94
C LEU A 205 10.33 -7.85 -8.60
N LYS A 206 10.59 -6.57 -8.34
CA LYS A 206 10.05 -5.88 -7.14
C LYS A 206 8.51 -5.86 -7.10
N ARG A 207 7.84 -5.82 -8.27
CA ARG A 207 6.38 -5.93 -8.34
C ARG A 207 5.92 -7.37 -8.13
N PHE A 208 6.64 -8.34 -8.67
CA PHE A 208 6.36 -9.75 -8.46
C PHE A 208 6.41 -10.15 -6.98
N ASN A 209 7.40 -9.63 -6.25
CA ASN A 209 7.55 -9.81 -4.80
C ASN A 209 6.63 -8.92 -3.95
N LYS A 210 5.66 -8.21 -4.57
CA LYS A 210 4.63 -7.46 -3.81
C LYS A 210 3.65 -8.39 -3.10
N LEU A 211 3.37 -9.57 -3.68
CA LEU A 211 2.58 -10.60 -3.00
C LEU A 211 3.36 -11.16 -1.82
N ARG A 212 2.68 -11.36 -0.68
CA ARG A 212 3.34 -11.82 0.55
C ARG A 212 4.00 -13.18 0.36
N SER A 213 3.38 -14.04 -0.44
CA SER A 213 3.82 -15.40 -0.70
C SER A 213 5.05 -15.52 -1.59
N ASN A 214 5.43 -14.47 -2.33
CA ASN A 214 6.53 -14.54 -3.30
C ASN A 214 7.86 -14.13 -2.67
N ASN A 215 8.92 -14.86 -3.00
CA ASN A 215 10.30 -14.52 -2.70
C ASN A 215 11.18 -14.84 -3.90
N ALA A 216 10.96 -14.11 -4.99
CA ALA A 216 11.60 -14.38 -6.25
C ALA A 216 12.99 -13.76 -6.36
N THR A 217 13.92 -14.53 -6.92
CA THR A 217 15.28 -14.11 -7.24
C THR A 217 15.51 -14.17 -8.75
N ILE A 218 16.51 -13.44 -9.24
CA ILE A 218 16.94 -13.49 -10.63
C ILE A 218 18.27 -14.24 -10.72
N LYS A 219 18.36 -15.13 -11.70
CA LYS A 219 19.59 -15.77 -12.14
C LYS A 219 19.77 -15.54 -13.63
N ILE A 220 20.97 -15.13 -14.04
CA ILE A 220 21.32 -14.96 -15.45
C ILE A 220 22.15 -16.16 -15.86
N THR A 221 21.73 -16.89 -16.88
CA THR A 221 22.43 -18.07 -17.40
C THR A 221 22.83 -17.88 -18.87
N PRO A 222 23.97 -18.42 -19.30
CA PRO A 222 24.37 -18.37 -20.70
C PRO A 222 23.41 -19.18 -21.59
N SER A 223 23.13 -18.67 -22.79
CA SER A 223 22.38 -19.38 -23.82
C SER A 223 23.28 -20.31 -24.64
N LYS A 224 22.65 -21.19 -25.43
CA LYS A 224 23.32 -21.92 -26.53
C LYS A 224 23.70 -21.00 -27.69
N ILE A 225 23.04 -19.85 -27.83
CA ILE A 225 23.36 -18.85 -28.85
C ILE A 225 24.50 -17.97 -28.30
N PRO A 226 25.62 -17.80 -29.03
CA PRO A 226 26.70 -16.92 -28.59
C PRO A 226 26.21 -15.51 -28.26
N ASN A 227 26.80 -14.90 -27.23
CA ASN A 227 26.46 -13.57 -26.72
C ASN A 227 25.00 -13.41 -26.27
N HIS A 228 24.25 -14.51 -26.09
CA HIS A 228 22.90 -14.47 -25.54
C HIS A 228 22.84 -15.01 -24.12
N SER A 229 21.90 -14.48 -23.34
CA SER A 229 21.63 -14.92 -21.98
C SER A 229 20.15 -15.15 -21.76
N ILE A 230 19.84 -16.10 -20.88
CA ILE A 230 18.49 -16.40 -20.41
C ILE A 230 18.38 -15.87 -18.98
N ILE A 231 17.27 -15.19 -18.69
CA ILE A 231 16.95 -14.77 -17.33
C ILE A 231 16.00 -15.79 -16.74
N VAL A 232 16.41 -16.40 -15.63
CA VAL A 232 15.62 -17.34 -14.85
C VAL A 232 15.16 -16.65 -13.58
N ILE A 233 13.85 -16.50 -13.42
CA ILE A 233 13.23 -16.04 -12.18
C ILE A 233 12.87 -17.27 -11.35
N GLU A 234 13.55 -17.46 -10.23
CA GLU A 234 13.28 -18.57 -9.32
C GLU A 234 12.32 -18.10 -8.23
N ASN A 235 11.16 -18.74 -8.10
CA ASN A 235 10.19 -18.42 -7.05
C ASN A 235 9.41 -19.66 -6.61
N HIS A 236 9.51 -19.97 -5.33
CA HIS A 236 8.74 -21.05 -4.69
C HIS A 236 7.85 -20.45 -3.61
N PRO A 237 6.59 -20.10 -3.94
CA PRO A 237 5.70 -19.46 -2.99
C PRO A 237 5.42 -20.34 -1.78
N LYS A 238 5.41 -19.72 -0.59
CA LYS A 238 4.98 -20.33 0.68
C LYS A 238 3.91 -19.45 1.34
N ASP A 239 3.09 -20.04 2.21
CA ASP A 239 2.08 -19.34 3.00
C ASP A 239 1.11 -18.50 2.15
N THR A 240 0.62 -19.11 1.08
CA THR A 240 -0.24 -18.48 0.07
C THR A 240 -1.64 -18.19 0.58
N ALA A 241 -2.11 -18.90 1.60
CA ALA A 241 -3.43 -18.72 2.19
C ALA A 241 -3.33 -18.26 3.64
N ARG A 242 -4.22 -17.37 4.05
CA ARG A 242 -4.21 -16.78 5.39
C ARG A 242 -5.62 -16.64 5.93
N ILE A 243 -5.80 -16.94 7.21
CA ILE A 243 -7.05 -16.70 7.92
C ILE A 243 -6.77 -15.74 9.07
N ASN A 244 -7.50 -14.63 9.14
CA ASN A 244 -7.45 -13.70 10.25
C ASN A 244 -8.79 -13.70 10.99
N PHE A 245 -8.72 -13.88 12.31
CA PHE A 245 -9.83 -13.75 13.23
C PHE A 245 -9.67 -12.45 14.02
N THR A 246 -10.69 -11.62 14.08
CA THR A 246 -10.72 -10.41 14.90
C THR A 246 -11.94 -10.41 15.81
N TYR A 247 -11.76 -10.02 17.06
CA TYR A 247 -12.83 -9.72 18.01
C TYR A 247 -12.64 -8.31 18.56
N ASP A 248 -13.63 -7.45 18.39
CA ASP A 248 -13.58 -6.05 18.80
C ASP A 248 -14.92 -5.56 19.40
N ASN A 249 -14.94 -4.36 19.99
CA ASN A 249 -16.17 -3.68 20.39
C ASN A 249 -16.34 -2.29 19.73
N ILE A 250 -15.87 -2.16 18.49
CA ILE A 250 -15.87 -0.89 17.75
C ILE A 250 -17.24 -0.58 17.14
N GLY A 251 -18.16 -1.55 17.17
CA GLY A 251 -19.52 -1.43 16.66
C GLY A 251 -20.37 -0.34 17.36
N SER A 252 -21.62 -0.23 16.93
CA SER A 252 -22.52 0.84 17.37
C SER A 252 -23.40 0.42 18.54
N LYS A 253 -23.78 1.40 19.38
CA LYS A 253 -24.73 1.19 20.49
C LYS A 253 -26.11 0.70 20.06
N THR A 254 -26.51 0.93 18.82
CA THR A 254 -27.83 0.57 18.30
C THR A 254 -27.85 -0.81 17.64
N THR A 255 -26.79 -1.16 16.93
CA THR A 255 -26.75 -2.40 16.12
C THR A 255 -25.91 -3.51 16.71
N GLY A 256 -24.96 -3.21 17.59
CA GLY A 256 -24.12 -4.18 18.29
C GLY A 256 -22.74 -3.58 18.51
N GLU A 257 -22.25 -3.54 19.75
CA GLU A 257 -20.90 -3.01 20.00
C GLU A 257 -19.84 -4.06 19.68
N ASN A 258 -20.03 -5.29 20.17
CA ASN A 258 -19.11 -6.40 19.94
C ASN A 258 -19.24 -6.94 18.53
N ARG A 259 -18.10 -7.22 17.88
CA ARG A 259 -18.04 -7.72 16.52
C ARG A 259 -16.98 -8.81 16.39
N ASP A 260 -17.31 -9.78 15.56
CA ASP A 260 -16.49 -10.90 15.17
C ASP A 260 -16.20 -10.76 13.67
N THR A 261 -14.93 -10.74 13.29
CA THR A 261 -14.51 -10.75 11.88
C THR A 261 -13.72 -12.00 11.58
N ILE A 262 -14.14 -12.74 10.55
CA ILE A 262 -13.35 -13.82 9.95
C ILE A 262 -12.98 -13.36 8.54
N ALA A 263 -11.68 -13.30 8.26
CA ALA A 263 -11.15 -12.95 6.95
C ALA A 263 -10.28 -14.07 6.41
N PHE A 264 -10.45 -14.38 5.13
CA PHE A 264 -9.60 -15.30 4.38
C PHE A 264 -8.95 -14.53 3.23
N ALA A 265 -7.64 -14.69 3.08
CA ALA A 265 -6.87 -14.16 1.97
C ALA A 265 -6.14 -15.31 1.26
N LYS A 266 -6.08 -15.26 -0.07
CA LYS A 266 -5.28 -16.18 -0.87
C LYS A 266 -4.53 -15.43 -1.96
N ASP A 267 -3.21 -15.58 -1.96
CA ASP A 267 -2.33 -15.09 -3.01
C ASP A 267 -2.27 -16.11 -4.15
N ASN A 268 -2.17 -15.60 -5.37
CA ASN A 268 -2.00 -16.35 -6.60
C ASN A 268 -3.10 -17.41 -6.86
N LEU A 269 -4.37 -17.07 -6.60
CA LEU A 269 -5.51 -17.98 -6.75
C LEU A 269 -5.68 -18.49 -8.19
N LEU A 270 -5.49 -17.63 -9.20
CA LEU A 270 -5.58 -18.00 -10.62
C LEU A 270 -4.23 -18.12 -11.31
N HIS A 271 -3.12 -18.12 -10.56
CA HIS A 271 -1.79 -18.12 -11.12
C HIS A 271 -1.45 -16.86 -11.96
N LEU A 272 -2.01 -15.70 -11.57
CA LEU A 272 -1.85 -14.42 -12.28
C LEU A 272 -1.20 -13.34 -11.40
N ASN A 273 -0.43 -13.76 -10.39
CA ASN A 273 0.05 -12.85 -9.32
C ASN A 273 -1.10 -12.09 -8.65
N ASP A 274 -2.28 -12.70 -8.62
CA ASP A 274 -3.49 -12.10 -8.12
C ASP A 274 -3.59 -12.24 -6.59
N SER A 275 -4.37 -11.38 -5.94
CA SER A 275 -4.67 -11.47 -4.51
C SER A 275 -6.18 -11.45 -4.30
N PHE A 276 -6.69 -12.49 -3.64
CA PHE A 276 -8.09 -12.64 -3.30
C PHE A 276 -8.28 -12.45 -1.79
N ASN A 277 -9.30 -11.71 -1.39
CA ASN A 277 -9.66 -11.50 0.01
C ASN A 277 -11.17 -11.61 0.16
N ILE A 278 -11.63 -12.27 1.22
CA ILE A 278 -13.03 -12.28 1.63
C ILE A 278 -13.09 -12.16 3.15
N SER A 279 -14.02 -11.36 3.66
CA SER A 279 -14.24 -11.21 5.09
C SER A 279 -15.72 -11.14 5.41
N ARG A 280 -16.08 -11.72 6.55
CA ARG A 280 -17.38 -11.57 7.18
C ARG A 280 -17.18 -10.91 8.54
N THR A 281 -17.84 -9.79 8.77
CA THR A 281 -17.99 -9.18 10.10
C THR A 281 -19.42 -9.36 10.55
N SER A 282 -19.62 -9.76 11.80
CA SER A 282 -20.95 -9.93 12.41
C SER A 282 -20.93 -9.54 13.88
N ASN A 283 -22.10 -9.31 14.46
CA ASN A 283 -22.30 -9.20 15.91
C ASN A 283 -23.13 -10.36 16.48
N ASP A 284 -23.27 -11.47 15.73
CA ASP A 284 -24.14 -12.62 16.05
C ASP A 284 -23.81 -13.31 17.39
N LEU A 285 -22.65 -13.01 18.03
CA LEU A 285 -22.31 -13.47 19.37
C LEU A 285 -22.87 -12.59 20.51
N ASP A 286 -23.66 -11.54 20.22
CA ASP A 286 -24.37 -10.75 21.24
C ASP A 286 -25.61 -11.52 21.79
N PRO A 287 -25.59 -12.02 23.04
CA PRO A 287 -26.62 -12.92 23.56
C PRO A 287 -27.99 -12.27 23.78
N GLN A 288 -28.13 -10.95 23.60
CA GLN A 288 -29.28 -10.20 24.15
C GLN A 288 -30.44 -9.92 23.19
N ASN A 289 -30.39 -10.20 21.87
CA ASN A 289 -31.56 -9.93 21.01
C ASN A 289 -31.53 -10.52 19.58
N ASN A 290 -32.49 -11.38 19.23
CA ASN A 290 -32.68 -11.91 17.86
C ASN A 290 -33.08 -10.87 16.79
N ARG A 291 -33.33 -9.60 17.16
CA ARG A 291 -33.79 -8.55 16.21
C ARG A 291 -32.78 -7.41 15.98
N ARG A 292 -31.63 -7.46 16.66
CA ARG A 292 -30.55 -6.47 16.57
C ARG A 292 -29.34 -7.13 15.93
N TYR A 293 -28.98 -6.72 14.72
CA TYR A 293 -27.78 -7.23 14.06
C TYR A 293 -27.09 -6.20 13.18
N ASN A 294 -25.80 -6.42 12.94
CA ASN A 294 -24.99 -5.80 11.92
C ASN A 294 -24.11 -6.87 11.29
N GLN A 295 -24.22 -7.04 9.97
CA GLN A 295 -23.48 -8.05 9.23
C GLN A 295 -22.92 -7.44 7.94
N ALA A 296 -21.61 -7.58 7.75
CA ALA A 296 -20.92 -7.19 6.54
C ALA A 296 -20.25 -8.41 5.90
N LEU A 297 -20.49 -8.62 4.61
CA LEU A 297 -19.72 -9.54 3.77
C LEU A 297 -18.98 -8.73 2.72
N SER A 298 -17.66 -8.76 2.76
CA SER A 298 -16.77 -8.05 1.85
C SER A 298 -15.91 -9.04 1.09
N GLY A 299 -15.73 -8.81 -0.21
CA GLY A 299 -14.82 -9.58 -1.06
C GLY A 299 -14.08 -8.65 -2.01
N SER A 300 -12.81 -8.91 -2.24
CA SER A 300 -12.00 -8.20 -3.22
C SER A 300 -11.04 -9.16 -3.94
N TRP A 301 -10.81 -8.88 -5.21
CA TRP A 301 -9.88 -9.62 -6.04
C TRP A 301 -9.09 -8.64 -6.87
N SER A 302 -7.76 -8.70 -6.74
CA SER A 302 -6.86 -7.79 -7.42
C SER A 302 -5.85 -8.54 -8.28
N VAL A 303 -5.67 -8.09 -9.51
CA VAL A 303 -4.71 -8.66 -10.48
C VAL A 303 -3.76 -7.55 -10.92
N PRO A 304 -2.44 -7.68 -10.69
CA PRO A 304 -1.45 -6.76 -11.22
C PRO A 304 -1.24 -7.03 -12.72
N PHE A 305 -0.97 -5.96 -13.46
CA PHE A 305 -0.62 -6.02 -14.87
C PHE A 305 0.37 -4.91 -15.22
N GLY A 306 1.67 -5.23 -15.16
CA GLY A 306 2.74 -4.25 -15.32
C GLY A 306 2.68 -3.16 -14.25
N VAL A 307 2.50 -1.90 -14.67
CA VAL A 307 2.37 -0.75 -13.75
C VAL A 307 0.95 -0.54 -13.25
N HIS A 308 -0.02 -1.31 -13.74
CA HIS A 308 -1.43 -1.22 -13.39
C HIS A 308 -1.80 -2.30 -12.37
N ASN A 309 -2.78 -1.99 -11.53
CA ASN A 309 -3.39 -2.94 -10.60
C ASN A 309 -4.90 -2.84 -10.73
N PHE A 310 -5.50 -3.90 -11.25
CA PHE A 310 -6.95 -4.01 -11.41
C PHE A 310 -7.53 -4.60 -10.14
N THR A 311 -8.66 -4.06 -9.66
CA THR A 311 -9.35 -4.58 -8.48
C THR A 311 -10.84 -4.62 -8.71
N LEU A 312 -11.45 -5.78 -8.47
CA LEU A 312 -12.88 -5.95 -8.35
C LEU A 312 -13.22 -6.14 -6.87
N SER A 313 -14.26 -5.49 -6.38
CA SER A 313 -14.71 -5.65 -5.01
C SER A 313 -16.22 -5.58 -4.88
N ALA A 314 -16.76 -6.30 -3.91
CA ALA A 314 -18.16 -6.24 -3.52
C ALA A 314 -18.27 -6.24 -2.01
N THR A 315 -19.17 -5.43 -1.46
CA THR A 315 -19.48 -5.42 -0.03
C THR A 315 -20.97 -5.29 0.17
N LYS A 316 -21.56 -6.20 0.93
CA LYS A 316 -22.94 -6.10 1.40
C LYS A 316 -22.92 -5.89 2.90
N ASN A 317 -23.37 -4.74 3.35
CA ASN A 317 -23.67 -4.49 4.76
C ASN A 317 -25.16 -4.55 5.00
N SER A 318 -25.61 -5.22 6.06
CA SER A 318 -27.01 -5.32 6.45
C SER A 318 -27.14 -5.09 7.95
N TYR A 319 -28.18 -4.37 8.36
CA TYR A 319 -28.40 -4.06 9.77
C TYR A 319 -29.88 -4.10 10.14
N SER A 320 -30.14 -4.28 11.42
CA SER A 320 -31.46 -4.18 12.04
C SER A 320 -31.33 -3.71 13.48
N PHE A 321 -32.21 -2.81 13.92
CA PHE A 321 -32.34 -2.40 15.31
C PHE A 321 -33.73 -1.84 15.61
N LEU A 322 -34.08 -1.78 16.90
CA LEU A 322 -35.33 -1.18 17.36
C LEU A 322 -35.07 0.26 17.82
N THR A 323 -35.93 1.19 17.40
CA THR A 323 -35.89 2.61 17.77
C THR A 323 -37.27 3.11 18.22
N GLY A 324 -37.35 4.31 18.78
CA GLY A 324 -38.60 4.96 19.22
C GLY A 324 -38.81 4.97 20.74
N SER A 325 -39.17 6.13 21.28
CA SER A 325 -39.38 6.35 22.71
C SER A 325 -40.80 6.01 23.20
N SER A 326 -41.78 5.95 22.29
CA SER A 326 -43.21 5.70 22.60
C SER A 326 -43.77 4.46 21.91
N GLY A 327 -42.88 3.61 21.38
CA GLY A 327 -43.18 2.34 20.70
C GLY A 327 -41.95 1.80 19.99
N LYS A 328 -41.75 0.48 19.98
CA LYS A 328 -40.61 -0.18 19.32
C LYS A 328 -40.86 -0.21 17.80
N VAL A 329 -40.14 0.62 17.07
CA VAL A 329 -40.12 0.67 15.60
C VAL A 329 -38.89 -0.10 15.11
N LEU A 330 -39.09 -1.03 14.18
CA LEU A 330 -38.01 -1.78 13.55
C LEU A 330 -37.40 -0.95 12.42
N ALA A 331 -36.13 -0.59 12.56
CA ALA A 331 -35.34 0.04 11.50
C ALA A 331 -34.35 -1.00 10.95
N GLN A 332 -34.40 -1.24 9.65
CA GLN A 332 -33.54 -2.21 8.98
C GLN A 332 -33.12 -1.69 7.62
N GLY A 333 -32.02 -2.21 7.10
CA GLY A 333 -31.53 -1.79 5.80
C GLY A 333 -30.32 -2.56 5.35
N PHE A 334 -29.95 -2.32 4.10
CA PHE A 334 -28.71 -2.84 3.54
C PHE A 334 -28.07 -1.85 2.57
N THR A 335 -26.77 -1.99 2.42
CA THR A 335 -25.98 -1.31 1.40
C THR A 335 -25.16 -2.35 0.66
N LEU A 336 -25.40 -2.51 -0.64
CA LEU A 336 -24.60 -3.34 -1.55
C LEU A 336 -23.75 -2.42 -2.43
N SER A 337 -22.42 -2.46 -2.25
CA SER A 337 -21.47 -1.73 -3.08
C SER A 337 -20.69 -2.71 -3.96
N LYS A 338 -20.59 -2.42 -5.25
CA LYS A 338 -19.78 -3.17 -6.22
C LYS A 338 -18.84 -2.19 -6.89
N SER A 339 -17.53 -2.42 -6.82
CA SER A 339 -16.54 -1.50 -7.37
C SER A 339 -15.52 -2.20 -8.24
N PHE A 340 -15.20 -1.52 -9.35
CA PHE A 340 -14.03 -1.81 -10.17
C PHE A 340 -13.07 -0.62 -10.08
N SER A 341 -11.80 -0.87 -9.84
CA SER A 341 -10.78 0.18 -9.80
C SER A 341 -9.49 -0.22 -10.51
N ILE A 342 -8.83 0.78 -11.07
CA ILE A 342 -7.52 0.68 -11.71
C ILE A 342 -6.59 1.64 -10.97
N GLU A 343 -5.57 1.11 -10.29
CA GLU A 343 -4.43 1.91 -9.80
C GLU A 343 -3.28 1.82 -10.80
N SER A 344 -2.74 2.95 -11.24
CA SER A 344 -1.59 3.02 -12.14
C SER A 344 -0.46 3.76 -11.47
N LEU A 345 0.73 3.15 -11.42
CA LEU A 345 1.94 3.83 -10.95
C LEU A 345 2.33 4.92 -11.94
N LEU A 346 2.42 6.18 -11.49
CA LEU A 346 2.83 7.32 -12.32
C LEU A 346 4.32 7.62 -12.16
N PHE A 347 4.76 7.76 -10.90
CA PHE A 347 6.14 8.11 -10.59
C PHE A 347 6.63 7.33 -9.37
N LYS A 348 7.89 6.89 -9.41
CA LYS A 348 8.54 6.20 -8.30
C LYS A 348 10.02 6.55 -8.24
N SER A 349 10.50 6.81 -7.03
CA SER A 349 11.91 6.92 -6.68
C SER A 349 12.15 6.24 -5.31
N LYS A 350 13.38 6.31 -4.78
CA LYS A 350 13.70 5.81 -3.43
C LYS A 350 12.91 6.54 -2.33
N GLY A 351 12.60 7.83 -2.51
CA GLY A 351 11.93 8.67 -1.52
C GLY A 351 10.44 8.96 -1.77
N TYR A 352 9.87 8.51 -2.89
CA TYR A 352 8.44 8.75 -3.16
C TYR A 352 7.81 7.74 -4.12
N LYS A 353 6.49 7.59 -4.01
CA LYS A 353 5.62 6.83 -4.91
C LYS A 353 4.34 7.62 -5.14
N ILE A 354 4.00 7.89 -6.39
CA ILE A 354 2.76 8.57 -6.79
C ILE A 354 2.02 7.67 -7.77
N SER A 355 0.75 7.37 -7.48
CA SER A 355 -0.13 6.62 -8.37
C SER A 355 -1.36 7.46 -8.73
N SER A 356 -2.04 7.11 -9.81
CA SER A 356 -3.45 7.47 -10.03
C SER A 356 -4.34 6.27 -9.70
N ASN A 357 -5.53 6.53 -9.19
CA ASN A 357 -6.55 5.51 -8.97
C ASN A 357 -7.88 6.00 -9.55
N PHE A 358 -8.39 5.25 -10.52
CA PHE A 358 -9.72 5.45 -11.09
C PHE A 358 -10.63 4.33 -10.58
N ALA A 359 -11.78 4.67 -10.02
CA ALA A 359 -12.74 3.70 -9.50
C ALA A 359 -14.16 4.02 -9.96
N LEU A 360 -14.89 3.00 -10.41
CA LEU A 360 -16.33 3.03 -10.62
C LEU A 360 -16.99 2.20 -9.50
N ASN A 361 -17.92 2.81 -8.77
CA ASN A 361 -18.65 2.16 -7.68
C ASN A 361 -20.16 2.23 -7.94
N ASN A 362 -20.82 1.09 -8.04
CA ASN A 362 -22.27 0.97 -8.06
C ASN A 362 -22.75 0.59 -6.66
N ARG A 363 -23.57 1.45 -6.05
CA ARG A 363 -24.05 1.28 -4.68
C ARG A 363 -25.57 1.29 -4.63
N ASP A 364 -26.13 0.24 -4.07
CA ASP A 364 -27.56 0.08 -3.80
C ASP A 364 -27.81 0.20 -2.30
N ASN A 365 -28.45 1.29 -1.87
CA ASN A 365 -28.77 1.55 -0.47
C ASN A 365 -30.28 1.49 -0.26
N GLN A 366 -30.74 0.57 0.60
CA GLN A 366 -32.15 0.34 0.88
C GLN A 366 -32.40 0.42 2.38
N ILE A 367 -33.39 1.22 2.77
CA ILE A 367 -33.77 1.44 4.15
C ILE A 367 -35.26 1.15 4.30
N PHE A 368 -35.61 0.48 5.39
CA PHE A 368 -36.95 0.09 5.73
C PHE A 368 -37.27 0.48 7.17
N THR A 369 -38.54 0.76 7.42
CA THR A 369 -39.09 1.04 8.75
C THR A 369 -40.37 0.23 8.89
N ASN A 370 -40.41 -0.70 9.85
CA ASN A 370 -41.47 -1.71 9.98
C ASN A 370 -41.78 -2.38 8.63
N ASP A 371 -40.74 -2.87 7.95
CA ASP A 371 -40.81 -3.52 6.62
C ASP A 371 -41.28 -2.64 5.46
N VAL A 372 -41.61 -1.37 5.71
CA VAL A 372 -41.96 -0.40 4.66
C VAL A 372 -40.71 0.32 4.17
N ARG A 373 -40.50 0.30 2.85
CA ARG A 373 -39.36 0.95 2.21
C ARG A 373 -39.42 2.47 2.33
N ASN A 374 -38.33 3.09 2.78
CA ASN A 374 -38.19 4.55 2.82
C ASN A 374 -37.67 5.07 1.48
N GLU A 375 -38.57 5.54 0.63
CA GLU A 375 -38.27 6.10 -0.70
C GLU A 375 -37.37 7.36 -0.66
N SER A 376 -37.42 8.12 0.44
CA SER A 376 -36.65 9.36 0.59
C SER A 376 -35.19 9.14 0.95
N GLN A 377 -34.84 7.96 1.48
CA GLN A 377 -33.48 7.62 1.91
C GLN A 377 -32.88 6.42 1.15
N SER A 378 -33.72 5.70 0.39
CA SER A 378 -33.29 4.58 -0.43
C SER A 378 -32.95 5.02 -1.85
N ARG A 379 -31.80 4.59 -2.37
CA ARG A 379 -31.35 4.95 -3.72
C ARG A 379 -30.30 3.98 -4.27
N LYS A 380 -30.23 3.92 -5.59
CA LYS A 380 -29.08 3.39 -6.33
C LYS A 380 -28.21 4.54 -6.82
N ALA A 381 -26.89 4.35 -6.77
CA ALA A 381 -25.90 5.34 -7.18
C ALA A 381 -24.82 4.66 -8.01
N SER A 382 -24.37 5.31 -9.08
CA SER A 382 -23.14 4.96 -9.77
C SER A 382 -22.18 6.13 -9.61
N ILE A 383 -21.01 5.90 -9.03
CA ILE A 383 -20.07 6.95 -8.62
C ILE A 383 -18.73 6.66 -9.25
N VAL A 384 -18.20 7.61 -10.01
CA VAL A 384 -16.82 7.57 -10.47
C VAL A 384 -15.95 8.37 -9.52
N THR A 385 -14.76 7.86 -9.20
CA THR A 385 -13.78 8.50 -8.33
C THR A 385 -12.42 8.51 -8.99
N LEU A 386 -11.77 9.67 -8.98
CA LEU A 386 -10.34 9.83 -9.29
C LEU A 386 -9.61 10.19 -8.00
N ALA A 387 -8.57 9.44 -7.65
CA ALA A 387 -7.72 9.69 -6.50
C ALA A 387 -6.24 9.65 -6.89
N ILE A 388 -5.40 10.44 -6.21
CA ILE A 388 -3.94 10.48 -6.42
C ILE A 388 -3.22 10.08 -5.12
N PRO A 389 -3.16 8.78 -4.77
CA PRO A 389 -2.40 8.35 -3.60
C PRO A 389 -0.90 8.60 -3.81
N SER A 390 -0.32 9.34 -2.88
CA SER A 390 1.07 9.79 -2.91
C SER A 390 1.74 9.45 -1.58
N SER A 391 2.84 8.70 -1.63
CA SER A 391 3.64 8.32 -0.46
C SER A 391 5.01 8.96 -0.58
N PHE A 392 5.46 9.64 0.47
CA PHE A 392 6.78 10.24 0.59
C PHE A 392 7.49 9.63 1.80
N LEU A 393 8.73 9.20 1.60
CA LEU A 393 9.60 8.63 2.61
C LEU A 393 10.79 9.55 2.80
N PHE A 394 10.96 10.02 4.04
CA PHE A 394 12.10 10.79 4.52
C PHE A 394 12.86 9.95 5.55
N ASP A 395 14.08 10.35 5.92
CA ASP A 395 14.97 9.55 6.78
C ASP A 395 14.35 9.07 8.10
N SER A 396 13.48 9.88 8.71
CA SER A 396 12.80 9.58 9.98
C SER A 396 11.30 9.84 9.96
N SER A 397 10.70 10.00 8.78
CA SER A 397 9.26 10.26 8.68
C SER A 397 8.65 9.79 7.36
N THR A 398 7.36 9.51 7.39
CA THR A 398 6.56 9.17 6.21
C THR A 398 5.38 10.12 6.09
N LEU A 399 5.04 10.52 4.87
CA LEU A 399 3.85 11.30 4.55
C LEU A 399 3.04 10.58 3.47
N PHE A 400 1.78 10.30 3.75
CA PHE A 400 0.82 9.78 2.79
C PHE A 400 -0.25 10.83 2.52
N LEU A 401 -0.51 11.14 1.25
CA LEU A 401 -1.55 12.07 0.80
C LEU A 401 -2.47 11.36 -0.19
N LYS A 402 -3.78 11.60 -0.10
CA LYS A 402 -4.77 11.08 -1.06
C LYS A 402 -5.88 12.10 -1.28
N PRO A 403 -5.66 13.13 -2.12
CA PRO A 403 -6.76 13.90 -2.69
C PRO A 403 -7.60 13.00 -3.60
N SER A 404 -8.92 13.18 -3.56
CA SER A 404 -9.85 12.47 -4.44
C SER A 404 -11.08 13.29 -4.78
N TYR A 405 -11.58 13.12 -5.99
CA TYR A 405 -12.81 13.72 -6.48
C TYR A 405 -13.76 12.61 -6.92
N SER A 406 -14.99 12.65 -6.39
CA SER A 406 -16.05 11.69 -6.68
C SER A 406 -17.25 12.40 -7.29
N LYS A 407 -17.80 11.83 -8.37
CA LYS A 407 -18.97 12.35 -9.07
C LYS A 407 -19.94 11.23 -9.43
N SER A 408 -21.25 11.48 -9.31
CA SER A 408 -22.27 10.55 -9.79
C SER A 408 -22.31 10.45 -11.32
N LEU A 409 -22.65 9.27 -11.81
CA LEU A 409 -22.94 8.95 -13.20
C LEU A 409 -24.36 8.38 -13.31
N ASN A 410 -25.01 8.68 -14.42
CA ASN A 410 -26.40 8.27 -14.68
C ASN A 410 -26.44 6.96 -15.46
N ILE A 411 -25.73 5.96 -14.93
CA ILE A 411 -25.61 4.61 -15.51
C ILE A 411 -26.05 3.55 -14.49
N LEU A 412 -26.34 2.34 -14.95
CA LEU A 412 -26.68 1.19 -14.10
C LEU A 412 -27.89 1.46 -13.17
N ASN A 413 -28.91 2.14 -13.69
CA ASN A 413 -30.14 2.50 -12.96
C ASN A 413 -29.89 3.37 -11.70
N ALA A 414 -28.88 4.24 -11.75
CA ALA A 414 -28.67 5.25 -10.71
C ALA A 414 -29.85 6.24 -10.67
N LYS A 415 -30.28 6.61 -9.46
CA LYS A 415 -31.31 7.63 -9.24
C LYS A 415 -30.71 9.00 -9.59
N THR A 416 -31.38 9.74 -10.46
CA THR A 416 -30.98 11.08 -10.88
C THR A 416 -31.75 12.13 -10.10
N ASP A 417 -31.16 13.32 -9.98
CA ASP A 417 -31.83 14.44 -9.36
C ASP A 417 -32.85 15.10 -10.30
N ASN A 418 -33.85 15.74 -9.71
CA ASN A 418 -34.69 16.68 -10.46
C ASN A 418 -33.84 17.94 -10.76
N PRO A 419 -33.81 18.46 -11.99
CA PRO A 419 -33.02 19.66 -12.34
C PRO A 419 -33.27 20.88 -11.44
N SER A 420 -34.45 20.98 -10.82
CA SER A 420 -34.84 22.09 -9.95
C SER A 420 -34.59 21.82 -8.46
N VAL A 421 -33.87 20.75 -8.09
CA VAL A 421 -33.59 20.43 -6.69
C VAL A 421 -32.74 21.53 -6.05
N SER A 422 -33.20 22.08 -4.92
CA SER A 422 -32.41 23.05 -4.16
C SER A 422 -31.19 22.38 -3.56
N ARG A 423 -30.03 23.05 -3.56
CA ARG A 423 -28.77 22.60 -2.91
C ARG A 423 -28.90 22.18 -1.43
N PHE A 424 -29.96 22.62 -0.76
CA PHE A 424 -30.26 22.27 0.64
C PHE A 424 -31.16 21.03 0.76
N SER A 425 -31.74 20.55 -0.33
CA SER A 425 -32.49 19.30 -0.42
C SER A 425 -31.56 18.13 -0.75
N THR A 426 -31.94 16.91 -0.37
CA THR A 426 -31.12 15.70 -0.53
C THR A 426 -30.90 15.37 -2.01
N HIS A 427 -29.64 15.39 -2.46
CA HIS A 427 -29.23 15.09 -3.82
C HIS A 427 -28.86 13.62 -4.02
N ALA A 428 -29.43 12.98 -5.03
CA ALA A 428 -29.05 11.65 -5.49
C ALA A 428 -27.74 11.67 -6.29
N GLU A 429 -27.45 12.77 -6.99
CA GLU A 429 -26.20 12.97 -7.70
C GLU A 429 -25.19 13.66 -6.78
N ILE A 430 -24.09 12.98 -6.49
CA ILE A 430 -23.07 13.49 -5.58
C ILE A 430 -21.95 14.15 -6.36
N GLU A 431 -21.41 15.21 -5.76
CA GLU A 431 -20.12 15.79 -6.11
C GLU A 431 -19.38 16.04 -4.80
N ILE A 432 -18.29 15.30 -4.61
CA ILE A 432 -17.56 15.25 -3.35
C ILE A 432 -16.06 15.38 -3.63
N PHE A 433 -15.42 16.30 -2.93
CA PHE A 433 -13.97 16.33 -2.81
C PHE A 433 -13.58 15.75 -1.45
N LYS A 434 -12.64 14.81 -1.43
CA LYS A 434 -12.04 14.31 -0.18
C LYS A 434 -10.55 14.52 -0.19
N PHE A 435 -10.00 14.73 0.99
CA PHE A 435 -8.56 14.76 1.19
C PHE A 435 -8.21 13.99 2.46
N TYR A 436 -7.37 12.98 2.29
CA TYR A 436 -6.78 12.23 3.39
C TYR A 436 -5.28 12.49 3.45
N ALA A 437 -4.76 12.70 4.66
CA ALA A 437 -3.33 12.80 4.93
C ALA A 437 -2.96 11.99 6.17
N ASN A 438 -1.81 11.30 6.13
CA ASN A 438 -1.20 10.69 7.30
C ASN A 438 0.29 11.05 7.34
N TYR A 439 0.73 11.61 8.47
CA TYR A 439 2.14 11.92 8.71
C TYR A 439 2.60 11.16 9.94
N GLU A 440 3.68 10.41 9.80
CA GLU A 440 4.32 9.69 10.90
C GLU A 440 5.78 10.14 10.99
N LYS A 441 6.24 10.47 12.20
CA LYS A 441 7.62 10.85 12.46
C LYS A 441 8.16 10.11 13.66
N LYS A 442 9.37 9.56 13.53
CA LYS A 442 10.14 9.08 14.66
C LYS A 442 10.66 10.29 15.44
N ILE A 443 10.25 10.41 16.69
CA ILE A 443 10.64 11.46 17.63
C ILE A 443 11.37 10.85 18.82
N VAL A 444 12.16 11.66 19.52
CA VAL A 444 12.72 11.31 20.82
C VAL A 444 11.97 12.11 21.86
N VAL A 445 11.36 11.45 22.84
CA VAL A 445 10.68 12.15 23.93
C VAL A 445 11.74 12.54 24.96
N PRO A 446 12.08 13.84 25.12
CA PRO A 446 13.28 14.25 25.84
C PRO A 446 13.34 13.76 27.29
N TYR A 447 12.19 13.73 27.96
CA TYR A 447 12.09 13.32 29.36
C TYR A 447 12.44 11.83 29.56
N PHE A 448 11.97 10.94 28.68
CA PHE A 448 12.19 9.50 28.79
C PHE A 448 13.41 9.00 28.01
N LYS A 449 14.06 9.87 27.22
CA LYS A 449 15.11 9.50 26.24
C LYS A 449 14.73 8.29 25.36
N ASN A 450 13.43 8.10 25.13
CA ASN A 450 12.87 6.97 24.40
C ASN A 450 12.44 7.41 23.01
N GLU A 451 12.64 6.51 22.04
CA GLU A 451 12.13 6.68 20.69
C GLU A 451 10.62 6.44 20.69
N ALA A 452 9.88 7.35 20.08
CA ALA A 452 8.44 7.27 19.90
C ALA A 452 8.07 7.58 18.45
N PHE A 453 6.88 7.15 18.04
CA PHE A 453 6.31 7.51 16.74
C PHE A 453 5.16 8.48 16.95
N TYR A 454 5.30 9.69 16.43
CA TYR A 454 4.23 10.67 16.38
C TYR A 454 3.45 10.50 15.07
N ASN A 455 2.17 10.15 15.16
CA ASN A 455 1.26 10.01 14.03
C ASN A 455 0.20 11.11 14.06
N VAL A 456 -0.01 11.76 12.92
CA VAL A 456 -1.11 12.69 12.68
C VAL A 456 -1.88 12.23 11.45
N SER A 457 -3.18 12.08 11.58
CA SER A 457 -4.06 11.81 10.44
C SER A 457 -5.13 12.88 10.29
N LEU A 458 -5.42 13.24 9.04
CA LEU A 458 -6.50 14.11 8.62
C LEU A 458 -7.37 13.35 7.62
N ASP A 459 -8.67 13.29 7.87
CA ASP A 459 -9.67 12.85 6.89
C ASP A 459 -10.68 13.98 6.71
N SER A 460 -11.04 14.28 5.46
CA SER A 460 -11.92 15.40 5.17
C SER A 460 -12.78 15.16 3.94
N GLN A 461 -13.96 15.79 3.97
CA GLN A 461 -14.94 15.74 2.90
C GLN A 461 -15.58 17.11 2.71
N LEU A 462 -15.71 17.52 1.45
CA LEU A 462 -16.39 18.74 1.04
C LEU A 462 -17.45 18.41 -0.01
N SER A 463 -18.66 18.90 0.22
CA SER A 463 -19.75 18.86 -0.75
C SER A 463 -20.54 20.18 -0.76
N LYS A 464 -20.96 20.58 -1.95
CA LYS A 464 -21.78 21.80 -2.15
C LYS A 464 -23.27 21.56 -1.89
N ASN A 465 -23.69 20.29 -1.92
CA ASN A 465 -25.08 19.84 -1.88
C ASN A 465 -25.35 19.08 -0.57
N HIS A 466 -26.62 19.03 -0.18
CA HIS A 466 -27.06 18.14 0.89
C HIS A 466 -27.10 16.69 0.40
N LEU A 467 -26.47 15.78 1.14
CA LEU A 467 -26.23 14.41 0.74
C LEU A 467 -27.20 13.45 1.43
N TYR A 468 -27.43 12.28 0.81
CA TYR A 468 -27.99 11.15 1.55
C TYR A 468 -27.02 10.76 2.65
N SER A 469 -27.53 10.30 3.78
CA SER A 469 -26.71 9.97 4.96
C SER A 469 -25.70 8.85 4.73
N VAL A 470 -25.87 8.03 3.69
CA VAL A 470 -24.85 7.05 3.23
C VAL A 470 -23.59 7.70 2.63
N ASP A 471 -23.68 8.99 2.28
CA ASP A 471 -22.61 9.78 1.66
C ASP A 471 -22.13 10.91 2.56
N GLN A 472 -22.79 11.12 3.69
CA GLN A 472 -22.39 12.14 4.64
C GLN A 472 -21.08 11.75 5.31
N PHE A 473 -20.32 12.77 5.65
CA PHE A 473 -19.13 12.64 6.46
C PHE A 473 -19.51 12.43 7.92
N SER A 474 -18.82 11.49 8.55
CA SER A 474 -19.12 11.03 9.90
C SER A 474 -17.98 11.32 10.85
N SER A 475 -18.35 11.72 12.06
CA SER A 475 -17.40 12.00 13.14
C SER A 475 -17.89 11.39 14.45
N GLY A 476 -16.96 10.76 15.17
CA GLY A 476 -17.21 9.93 16.34
C GLY A 476 -17.09 8.44 16.01
N GLY A 477 -16.32 7.72 16.82
CA GLY A 477 -15.99 6.31 16.62
C GLY A 477 -14.50 6.05 16.77
N PHE A 478 -14.10 4.77 16.84
CA PHE A 478 -12.70 4.38 17.00
C PHE A 478 -11.78 4.92 15.89
N TYR A 479 -12.33 5.05 14.68
CA TYR A 479 -11.59 5.44 13.48
C TYR A 479 -11.59 6.94 13.18
N SER A 480 -12.36 7.74 13.93
CA SER A 480 -12.50 9.19 13.76
C SER A 480 -12.17 9.93 15.07
N VAL A 481 -13.16 10.32 15.85
CA VAL A 481 -12.97 10.90 17.19
C VAL A 481 -13.28 9.82 18.22
N ARG A 482 -12.25 9.24 18.82
CA ARG A 482 -12.38 8.25 19.90
C ARG A 482 -13.09 8.89 21.10
N GLY A 483 -13.66 8.12 22.02
CA GLY A 483 -14.49 8.67 23.11
C GLY A 483 -15.95 8.83 22.74
N PHE A 484 -16.28 8.63 21.46
CA PHE A 484 -17.64 8.60 20.94
C PHE A 484 -17.84 7.30 20.15
N ARG A 485 -19.06 6.76 20.11
CA ARG A 485 -19.34 5.56 19.29
C ARG A 485 -19.50 5.94 17.81
N SER A 486 -19.40 4.95 16.92
CA SER A 486 -19.47 5.15 15.47
C SER A 486 -20.70 5.98 15.07
N GLY A 487 -20.54 6.88 14.10
CA GLY A 487 -21.65 7.67 13.53
C GLY A 487 -22.34 8.63 14.49
N SER A 488 -21.60 9.19 15.45
CA SER A 488 -22.19 10.09 16.45
C SER A 488 -22.74 11.39 15.83
N ILE A 489 -21.98 12.04 14.95
CA ILE A 489 -22.46 13.21 14.19
C ILE A 489 -22.20 13.02 12.70
N LEU A 490 -23.15 13.48 11.88
CA LEU A 490 -23.10 13.41 10.41
C LEU A 490 -23.23 14.80 9.80
N GLY A 491 -22.56 15.03 8.67
CA GLY A 491 -22.73 16.24 7.88
C GLY A 491 -22.33 16.04 6.42
N ASP A 492 -22.77 16.94 5.55
CA ASP A 492 -22.45 16.86 4.11
C ASP A 492 -20.96 17.15 3.85
N SER A 493 -20.35 17.94 4.74
CA SER A 493 -18.93 18.27 4.76
C SER A 493 -18.38 18.17 6.17
N GLY A 494 -17.10 17.87 6.32
CA GLY A 494 -16.46 17.78 7.62
C GLY A 494 -15.00 17.35 7.54
N TYR A 495 -14.37 17.29 8.69
CA TYR A 495 -13.02 16.74 8.84
C TYR A 495 -12.81 16.13 10.23
N ASN A 496 -11.92 15.15 10.30
CA ASN A 496 -11.42 14.51 11.51
C ASN A 496 -9.89 14.65 11.53
N ILE A 497 -9.33 15.06 12.67
CA ILE A 497 -7.90 15.13 12.94
C ILE A 497 -7.61 14.23 14.14
N ARG A 498 -6.66 13.33 14.01
CA ARG A 498 -6.21 12.45 15.09
C ARG A 498 -4.72 12.60 15.29
N ASN A 499 -4.30 12.74 16.54
CA ASN A 499 -2.90 12.85 16.94
C ASN A 499 -2.60 11.74 17.93
N GLU A 500 -1.53 10.99 17.72
CA GLU A 500 -1.16 9.86 18.57
C GLU A 500 0.36 9.80 18.71
N VAL A 501 0.87 9.60 19.92
CA VAL A 501 2.30 9.37 20.16
C VAL A 501 2.46 7.96 20.69
N THR A 502 3.02 7.04 19.90
CA THR A 502 3.22 5.64 20.29
C THR A 502 4.62 5.42 20.83
N MET A 503 4.71 4.88 22.05
CA MET A 503 5.96 4.57 22.74
C MET A 503 6.05 3.07 23.01
N ASN A 504 7.24 2.49 22.87
CA ASN A 504 7.48 1.10 23.28
C ASN A 504 7.67 1.03 24.81
N LEU A 505 6.84 0.24 25.50
CA LEU A 505 6.85 0.15 26.96
C LEU A 505 8.10 -0.53 27.51
N GLY A 506 8.62 -1.55 26.82
CA GLY A 506 9.87 -2.20 27.21
C GLY A 506 11.06 -1.23 27.18
N LYS A 507 11.18 -0.40 26.14
CA LYS A 507 12.19 0.67 26.09
C LYS A 507 11.99 1.75 27.15
N LEU A 508 10.73 2.11 27.45
CA LEU A 508 10.39 3.14 28.44
C LEU A 508 10.79 2.72 29.86
N ILE A 509 10.51 1.47 30.24
CA ILE A 509 10.75 0.94 31.58
C ILE A 509 12.21 0.49 31.77
N SER A 510 12.86 -0.03 30.71
CA SER A 510 14.27 -0.48 30.75
C SER A 510 15.26 0.68 30.92
N ALA A 511 14.88 1.91 30.54
CA ALA A 511 15.70 3.11 30.74
C ALA A 511 15.83 3.53 32.22
N GLU A 512 14.90 3.09 33.08
CA GLU A 512 14.82 3.53 34.49
C GLU A 512 15.21 2.44 35.50
N ASN A 513 15.10 1.15 35.16
CA ASN A 513 15.35 0.05 36.09
C ASN A 513 16.02 -1.14 35.40
N ASN A 514 16.92 -1.85 36.11
CA ASN A 514 17.60 -3.10 35.72
C ASN A 514 16.63 -4.31 35.54
N LEU A 515 15.52 -4.13 34.83
CA LEU A 515 14.49 -5.14 34.61
C LEU A 515 14.84 -6.00 33.39
N LYS A 516 15.96 -6.74 33.48
CA LYS A 516 16.28 -7.85 32.56
C LYS A 516 15.25 -8.99 32.61
N ASN A 517 14.33 -8.96 33.56
CA ASN A 517 13.40 -10.07 33.87
C ASN A 517 12.05 -10.01 33.13
N PHE A 518 11.76 -8.98 32.33
CA PHE A 518 10.48 -8.88 31.60
C PHE A 518 10.66 -8.65 30.09
N PRO A 519 11.29 -9.58 29.36
CA PRO A 519 11.58 -9.44 27.92
C PRO A 519 10.32 -9.26 27.06
N ASN A 520 9.16 -9.73 27.54
CA ASN A 520 7.88 -9.58 26.83
C ASN A 520 7.35 -8.14 26.81
N LEU A 521 7.87 -7.20 27.62
CA LEU A 521 7.43 -5.80 27.63
C LEU A 521 7.75 -5.06 26.32
N ASN A 522 8.74 -5.52 25.56
CA ASN A 522 9.06 -4.96 24.24
C ASN A 522 7.94 -5.16 23.21
N HIS A 523 7.00 -6.07 23.47
CA HIS A 523 5.82 -6.28 22.63
C HIS A 523 4.67 -5.34 22.96
N PHE A 524 4.77 -4.56 24.04
CA PHE A 524 3.73 -3.64 24.48
C PHE A 524 4.05 -2.19 24.06
N SER A 525 3.00 -1.44 23.74
CA SER A 525 3.08 -0.02 23.45
C SER A 525 2.07 0.79 24.25
N LEU A 526 2.43 2.04 24.53
CA LEU A 526 1.55 3.04 25.13
C LEU A 526 1.40 4.21 24.16
N SER A 527 0.17 4.56 23.83
CA SER A 527 -0.15 5.56 22.83
C SER A 527 -1.17 6.58 23.35
N PRO A 528 -0.74 7.64 24.08
CA PRO A 528 -1.61 8.80 24.32
C PRO A 528 -2.04 9.44 23.00
N PHE A 529 -3.28 9.94 22.97
CA PHE A 529 -3.85 10.57 21.77
C PHE A 529 -4.77 11.74 22.10
N TYR A 530 -4.97 12.59 21.10
CA TYR A 530 -5.98 13.64 21.07
C TYR A 530 -6.65 13.68 19.70
N ASP A 531 -7.98 13.62 19.69
CA ASP A 531 -8.77 13.63 18.47
C ASP A 531 -9.72 14.83 18.45
N TYR A 532 -9.98 15.36 17.26
CA TYR A 532 -10.92 16.44 17.01
C TYR A 532 -11.67 16.21 15.70
N GLY A 533 -12.95 16.52 15.67
CA GLY A 533 -13.77 16.39 14.46
C GLY A 533 -14.82 17.48 14.37
N SER A 534 -15.14 17.87 13.15
CA SER A 534 -16.18 18.86 12.86
C SER A 534 -16.97 18.46 11.62
N VAL A 535 -18.28 18.62 11.68
CA VAL A 535 -19.18 18.38 10.55
C VAL A 535 -20.12 19.57 10.35
N GLN A 536 -20.52 19.78 9.10
CA GLN A 536 -21.49 20.79 8.69
C GLN A 536 -22.55 20.12 7.83
N ASN A 537 -23.81 20.30 8.22
CA ASN A 537 -24.97 19.81 7.47
C ASN A 537 -25.72 21.01 6.85
N ARG A 538 -26.00 20.93 5.55
CA ARG A 538 -26.68 21.98 4.79
C ARG A 538 -28.20 21.82 4.82
N GLY A 539 -28.72 20.60 4.85
CA GLY A 539 -30.17 20.35 4.80
C GLY A 539 -30.90 20.73 6.08
N VAL A 540 -30.21 20.62 7.22
CA VAL A 540 -30.62 21.20 8.49
C VAL A 540 -29.40 21.96 9.00
N ALA A 541 -29.45 23.30 9.06
CA ALA A 541 -28.31 24.17 9.39
C ALA A 541 -27.74 23.88 10.80
N THR A 542 -27.00 22.80 10.89
CA THR A 542 -26.52 22.19 12.12
C THR A 542 -25.05 21.86 11.92
N ASN A 543 -24.23 22.40 12.80
CA ASN A 543 -22.80 22.16 12.84
C ASN A 543 -22.51 21.36 14.10
N GLY A 544 -21.72 20.29 13.95
CA GLY A 544 -21.29 19.46 15.07
C GLY A 544 -19.79 19.53 15.23
N ARG A 545 -19.32 19.51 16.48
CA ARG A 545 -17.91 19.36 16.84
C ARG A 545 -17.76 18.33 17.95
N LEU A 546 -16.70 17.55 17.89
CA LEU A 546 -16.30 16.57 18.90
C LEU A 546 -14.81 16.73 19.19
N SER A 547 -14.42 16.51 20.45
CA SER A 547 -13.01 16.33 20.80
C SER A 547 -12.86 15.35 21.95
N SER A 548 -11.72 14.69 21.99
CA SER A 548 -11.42 13.70 23.01
C SER A 548 -9.93 13.55 23.27
N VAL A 549 -9.61 12.97 24.42
CA VAL A 549 -8.27 12.58 24.82
C VAL A 549 -8.31 11.16 25.36
N GLY A 550 -7.18 10.46 25.32
CA GLY A 550 -7.09 9.14 25.91
C GLY A 550 -5.74 8.51 25.71
N PHE A 551 -5.67 7.20 25.97
CA PHE A 551 -4.50 6.41 25.69
C PHE A 551 -4.89 5.00 25.23
N LYS A 552 -4.05 4.41 24.40
CA LYS A 552 -4.15 3.02 23.96
C LYS A 552 -2.97 2.24 24.49
N ILE A 553 -3.23 1.06 25.03
CA ILE A 553 -2.22 0.05 25.33
C ILE A 553 -2.31 -0.98 24.21
N GLY A 554 -1.22 -1.15 23.46
CA GLY A 554 -1.12 -2.14 22.39
C GLY A 554 -0.23 -3.30 22.80
N PHE A 555 -0.50 -4.47 22.24
CA PHE A 555 0.34 -5.65 22.28
C PHE A 555 0.48 -6.20 20.86
N SER A 556 1.71 -6.47 20.43
CA SER A 556 1.97 -7.08 19.12
C SER A 556 3.11 -8.10 19.21
N LYS A 557 2.82 -9.34 18.84
CA LYS A 557 3.79 -10.44 18.81
C LYS A 557 3.43 -11.43 17.71
N LYS A 558 4.30 -11.55 16.70
CA LYS A 558 4.14 -12.44 15.53
C LYS A 558 2.74 -12.29 14.91
N ASN A 559 1.87 -13.26 15.15
CA ASN A 559 0.55 -13.38 14.54
C ASN A 559 -0.59 -12.89 15.43
N THR A 560 -0.27 -12.29 16.59
CA THR A 560 -1.27 -11.81 17.55
C THR A 560 -1.10 -10.32 17.76
N ASN A 561 -2.20 -9.58 17.60
CA ASN A 561 -2.30 -8.19 18.03
C ASN A 561 -3.47 -8.04 19.00
N ALA A 562 -3.29 -7.22 20.02
CA ALA A 562 -4.37 -6.83 20.91
C ALA A 562 -4.20 -5.36 21.27
N SER A 563 -5.30 -4.66 21.50
CA SER A 563 -5.26 -3.31 22.03
C SER A 563 -6.42 -3.02 22.95
N LEU A 564 -6.17 -2.17 23.94
CA LEU A 564 -7.16 -1.63 24.85
C LEU A 564 -7.02 -0.11 24.84
N THR A 565 -8.09 0.59 24.47
CA THR A 565 -8.11 2.04 24.31
C THR A 565 -9.09 2.64 25.31
N PHE A 566 -8.57 3.50 26.19
CA PHE A 566 -9.38 4.32 27.08
C PHE A 566 -9.48 5.72 26.49
N SER A 567 -10.70 6.25 26.45
CA SER A 567 -10.97 7.52 25.79
C SER A 567 -12.01 8.32 26.56
N HIS A 568 -11.79 9.63 26.66
CA HIS A 568 -12.64 10.58 27.36
C HIS A 568 -13.06 11.72 26.41
N ALA A 569 -14.36 11.98 26.34
CA ALA A 569 -14.91 13.09 25.57
C ALA A 569 -14.65 14.43 26.29
N LEU A 570 -13.98 15.36 25.61
CA LEU A 570 -13.67 16.70 26.13
C LEU A 570 -14.74 17.73 25.73
N SER A 571 -15.18 17.70 24.47
CA SER A 571 -16.21 18.60 23.96
C SER A 571 -17.17 17.84 23.06
N ARG A 572 -18.46 18.17 23.17
CA ARG A 572 -19.54 17.55 22.40
C ARG A 572 -20.49 18.59 21.82
N SER A 573 -20.99 18.30 20.63
CA SER A 573 -22.04 19.10 20.01
C SER A 573 -23.35 18.99 20.81
N ARG A 574 -24.12 20.08 20.86
CA ARG A 574 -25.47 20.11 21.43
C ARG A 574 -26.48 19.26 20.65
N ILE A 575 -26.10 18.79 19.46
CA ILE A 575 -26.91 17.90 18.63
C ILE A 575 -27.00 16.48 19.23
N LEU A 576 -26.05 16.11 20.11
CA LEU A 576 -26.03 14.81 20.78
C LEU A 576 -26.89 14.83 22.05
N ASN A 577 -28.02 14.11 22.04
CA ASN A 577 -28.85 13.83 23.21
C ASN A 577 -28.38 12.55 23.94
N GLN A 578 -27.13 12.51 24.42
CA GLN A 578 -26.59 11.37 25.18
C GLN A 578 -26.34 11.73 26.65
N SER A 579 -26.59 10.76 27.54
CA SER A 579 -26.45 10.89 29.00
C SER A 579 -24.98 11.11 29.42
N GLN A 580 -24.74 11.60 30.64
CA GLN A 580 -23.38 11.79 31.19
C GLN A 580 -22.56 10.49 31.31
N SER A 581 -23.19 9.30 31.26
CA SER A 581 -22.49 7.99 31.25
C SER A 581 -21.64 7.75 30.00
N ASP A 582 -21.86 8.53 28.94
CA ASP A 582 -21.25 8.31 27.61
C ASP A 582 -19.94 9.10 27.42
N ASN A 583 -19.45 9.74 28.48
CA ASN A 583 -18.22 10.55 28.42
C ASN A 583 -16.93 9.70 28.37
N ASN A 584 -17.02 8.41 28.67
CA ASN A 584 -15.91 7.48 28.63
C ASN A 584 -16.25 6.34 27.68
N ALA A 585 -15.37 6.07 26.72
CA ALA A 585 -15.47 4.87 25.89
C ALA A 585 -14.22 4.02 26.06
N ILE A 586 -14.44 2.71 26.20
CA ILE A 586 -13.39 1.70 26.21
C ILE A 586 -13.55 0.90 24.93
N TYR A 587 -12.47 0.82 24.16
CA TYR A 587 -12.40 -0.05 22.98
C TYR A 587 -11.40 -1.16 23.23
N PHE A 588 -11.74 -2.37 22.82
CA PHE A 588 -10.79 -3.45 22.64
C PHE A 588 -10.82 -3.92 21.19
N ASP A 589 -9.68 -4.39 20.73
CA ASP A 589 -9.48 -5.04 19.44
C ASP A 589 -8.47 -6.16 19.67
N THR A 590 -8.79 -7.39 19.28
CA THR A 590 -7.86 -8.52 19.31
C THR A 590 -7.92 -9.23 17.98
N SER A 591 -6.77 -9.44 17.35
CA SER A 591 -6.65 -10.16 16.09
C SER A 591 -5.60 -11.25 16.14
N PHE A 592 -5.88 -12.33 15.43
CA PHE A 592 -5.03 -13.50 15.31
C PHE A 592 -4.99 -14.00 13.86
N GLU A 593 -3.78 -14.14 13.31
CA GLU A 593 -3.55 -14.59 11.94
C GLU A 593 -2.95 -16.01 11.88
N LEU A 594 -3.50 -16.86 11.02
CA LEU A 594 -2.97 -18.17 10.70
C LEU A 594 -2.53 -18.16 9.25
N ASP A 595 -1.26 -18.50 9.02
CA ASP A 595 -0.68 -18.69 7.70
C ASP A 595 -0.75 -20.18 7.33
N PHE A 596 -1.12 -20.48 6.08
CA PHE A 596 -1.26 -21.82 5.54
C PHE A 596 -0.59 -21.93 4.16
N LEU A 597 0.03 -23.09 3.93
CA LEU A 597 0.50 -23.62 2.63
C LEU A 597 1.49 -22.72 1.88
#